data_AF-A0AAD7BSP3-F1
#
_entry.id   AF-A0AAD7BSP3-F1
#
_cell.length_a   1.000
_cell.length_b   1.000
_cell.length_c   1.000
_cell.angle_alpha   90.00
_cell.angle_beta   90.00
_cell.angle_gamma   90.00
#
_symmetry.space_group_name_H-M   'P 1'
#
loop_
_entity.id
_entity.type
_entity.pdbx_description
1 polymer ?
#
loop_
_entity_poly.entity_id
_entity_poly.type
_entity_poly.pdbx_seq_one_letter_code
_entity_poly.pdbx_strand_id
1 'polypeptide(L)' 'LEDEDIPHRTKLAQLIATRFGAEYNTMIQEIQNSMGRVSFTDDIWTRVNLDSHLAITGHYI' A
#
# COMPACT_ATOMS: atom_id res chain seq x y z
N LEU A 1 24.96 -18.86 2.80
CA LEU A 1 24.38 -17.52 2.72
C LEU A 1 25.55 -16.57 2.75
N GLU A 2 25.88 -16.02 1.60
CA GLU A 2 26.88 -14.98 1.45
C GLU A 2 26.25 -13.62 1.82
N ASP A 3 27.07 -12.61 2.09
CA ASP A 3 26.59 -11.25 2.45
C ASP A 3 25.67 -10.66 1.35
N GLU A 4 25.91 -11.06 0.10
CA GLU A 4 25.12 -10.70 -1.08
C GLU A 4 23.71 -11.30 -1.09
N ASP A 5 23.49 -12.40 -0.35
CA ASP A 5 22.18 -13.05 -0.20
C ASP A 5 21.26 -12.26 0.75
N ILE A 6 21.81 -11.35 1.57
CA ILE A 6 21.06 -10.54 2.52
C ILE A 6 20.83 -9.15 1.92
N PRO A 7 19.61 -8.81 1.51
CA PRO A 7 19.36 -7.53 0.86
C PRO A 7 19.57 -6.37 1.85
N HIS A 8 20.47 -5.46 1.49
CA HIS A 8 20.65 -4.22 2.24
C HIS A 8 19.37 -3.36 2.25
N ARG A 9 19.23 -2.44 3.20
CA ARG A 9 18.05 -1.56 3.35
C ARG A 9 17.60 -0.92 2.03
N THR A 10 18.55 -0.43 1.23
CA THR A 10 18.27 0.19 -0.07
C THR A 10 17.66 -0.81 -1.06
N LYS A 11 18.19 -2.04 -1.08
CA LYS A 11 17.67 -3.12 -1.93
C LYS A 11 16.27 -3.54 -1.48
N LEU A 12 16.03 -3.65 -0.17
CA LEU A 12 14.71 -3.93 0.38
C LEU A 12 13.69 -2.84 0.01
N ALA A 13 14.05 -1.56 0.17
CA ALA A 13 13.17 -0.46 -0.20
C ALA A 13 12.81 -0.48 -1.69
N GLN A 14 13.80 -0.76 -2.56
CA GLN A 14 13.57 -0.93 -3.99
C GLN A 14 12.62 -2.11 -4.27
N LEU A 15 12.85 -3.26 -3.66
CA LEU A 15 12.01 -4.45 -3.84
C LEU A 15 10.56 -4.19 -3.38
N ILE A 16 10.36 -3.50 -2.26
CA ILE A 16 9.04 -3.11 -1.75
C ILE A 16 8.34 -2.19 -2.76
N ALA A 17 9.02 -1.15 -3.26
CA ALA A 17 8.45 -0.22 -4.22
C ALA A 17 8.10 -0.91 -5.56
N THR A 18 8.99 -1.77 -6.06
CA THR A 18 8.73 -2.56 -7.28
C THR A 18 7.53 -3.48 -7.09
N ARG A 19 7.44 -4.19 -5.96
CA ARG A 19 6.30 -5.08 -5.70
C ARG A 19 5.00 -4.29 -5.54
N PHE A 20 5.03 -3.19 -4.80
CA PHE A 20 3.89 -2.30 -4.64
C PHE A 20 3.36 -1.81 -5.99
N GLY A 21 4.23 -1.37 -6.90
CA GLY A 21 3.80 -0.92 -8.23
C GLY A 21 3.11 -2.01 -9.05
N ALA A 22 3.57 -3.26 -8.95
CA ALA A 22 2.93 -4.39 -9.62
C ALA A 22 1.53 -4.67 -9.04
N GLU A 23 1.40 -4.77 -7.71
CA GLU A 23 0.11 -5.01 -7.04
C GLU A 23 -0.86 -3.84 -7.24
N TYR A 24 -0.36 -2.61 -7.23
CA TYR A 24 -1.17 -1.42 -7.47
C TYR A 24 -1.83 -1.46 -8.85
N ASN A 25 -1.09 -1.86 -9.89
CA ASN A 25 -1.64 -1.98 -11.24
C ASN A 25 -2.74 -3.06 -11.30
N THR A 26 -2.54 -4.20 -10.65
CA THR A 26 -3.56 -5.24 -10.52
C THR A 26 -4.80 -4.72 -9.81
N MET A 27 -4.64 -4.09 -8.65
CA MET A 27 -5.72 -3.48 -7.87
C MET A 27 -6.53 -2.46 -8.70
N ILE A 28 -5.88 -1.60 -9.48
CA ILE A 28 -6.58 -0.62 -10.34
C ILE A 28 -7.43 -1.33 -11.40
N GLN A 29 -6.91 -2.38 -12.04
CA GLN A 29 -7.68 -3.15 -13.02
C GLN A 29 -8.90 -3.82 -12.38
N GLU A 30 -8.77 -4.35 -11.17
CA GLU A 30 -9.90 -4.92 -10.43
C GLU A 30 -10.95 -3.85 -10.12
N ILE A 31 -10.54 -2.71 -9.56
CA ILE A 31 -11.45 -1.58 -9.24
C ILE A 31 -12.19 -1.07 -10.48
N GLN A 32 -11.51 -0.97 -11.62
CA GLN A 32 -12.13 -0.56 -12.89
C GLN A 32 -13.27 -1.50 -13.31
N ASN A 33 -13.21 -2.77 -12.92
CA ASN A 33 -14.22 -3.77 -13.23
C ASN A 33 -15.33 -3.86 -12.16
N SER A 34 -15.17 -3.23 -10.99
CA SER A 34 -16.12 -3.23 -9.87
C SER A 34 -17.25 -2.20 -10.00
N MET A 35 -17.94 -2.15 -11.16
CA MET A 35 -18.94 -1.11 -11.51
C MET A 35 -19.86 -0.67 -10.35
N GLY A 36 -19.54 0.47 -9.74
CA GLY A 36 -20.32 1.10 -8.65
C GLY A 36 -20.28 0.37 -7.30
N ARG A 37 -19.47 -0.68 -7.15
CA ARG A 37 -19.29 -1.48 -5.93
C ARG A 37 -17.98 -1.15 -5.24
N VAL A 38 -17.67 0.15 -5.15
CA VAL A 38 -16.47 0.64 -4.50
C VAL A 38 -16.89 1.51 -3.32
N SER A 39 -16.40 1.19 -2.14
CA SER A 39 -16.55 2.02 -0.94
C SER A 39 -15.19 2.30 -0.31
N PHE A 40 -15.13 3.36 0.48
CA PHE A 40 -13.92 3.76 1.20
C PHE A 40 -14.23 3.91 2.67
N THR A 41 -13.30 3.51 3.52
CA THR A 41 -13.30 3.83 4.95
C THR A 41 -12.09 4.68 5.26
N ASP A 42 -12.33 5.79 5.94
CA ASP A 42 -11.29 6.69 6.41
C ASP A 42 -11.15 6.52 7.93
N ASP A 43 -9.96 6.15 8.37
CA ASP A 43 -9.58 6.17 9.78
C ASP A 43 -8.74 7.42 10.02
N ILE A 44 -9.23 8.31 10.89
CA ILE A 44 -8.59 9.59 11.22
C ILE A 44 -8.35 9.62 12.71
N TRP A 45 -7.10 9.83 13.09
CA TRP A 45 -6.72 9.93 14.49
C TRP A 45 -5.55 10.89 14.66
N THR A 46 -5.40 11.38 15.89
CA THR A 46 -4.26 12.19 16.30
C THR A 46 -3.49 11.43 17.38
N ARG A 47 -2.16 11.42 17.30
CA ARG A 47 -1.30 10.86 18.35
C ARG A 47 -1.22 11.81 19.55
N VAL A 48 -0.71 11.31 20.68
CA VAL A 48 -0.49 12.10 21.90
C VAL A 48 0.41 13.33 21.66
N ASN A 49 1.32 13.24 20.69
CA ASN A 49 2.19 14.34 20.28
C ASN A 49 1.54 15.31 19.27
N LEU A 50 0.23 15.24 19.07
CA LEU A 50 -0.56 16.08 18.16
C LEU A 50 -0.29 15.87 16.66
N ASP A 51 0.37 14.76 16.29
CA ASP A 51 0.49 14.36 14.89
C ASP A 51 -0.82 13.78 14.37
N SER A 52 -1.40 14.39 13.36
CA SER A 52 -2.60 13.90 12.68
C SER A 52 -2.27 12.86 11.63
N HIS A 53 -3.07 11.80 11.59
CA HIS A 53 -2.97 10.72 10.61
C HIS A 53 -4.30 10.50 9.92
N LEU A 54 -4.22 10.05 8.66
CA LEU A 54 -5.34 9.61 7.86
C LEU A 54 -4.92 8.30 7.18
N ALA A 55 -5.69 7.24 7.40
CA ALA A 55 -5.60 6.01 6.62
C ALA A 55 -6.88 5.85 5.81
N ILE A 56 -6.74 5.59 4.51
CA ILE A 56 -7.85 5.35 3.58
C ILE A 56 -7.77 3.90 3.14
N THR A 57 -8.86 3.14 3.30
CA THR A 57 -8.98 1.77 2.80
C THR A 57 -10.11 1.70 1.78
N GLY A 58 -9.80 1.18 0.58
CA GLY A 58 -10.80 0.92 -0.46
C GLY A 58 -11.32 -0.52 -0.39
N HIS A 59 -12.63 -0.70 -0.49
CA HIS A 59 -13.29 -1.99 -0.59
C HIS A 59 -13.98 -2.07 -1.95
N TYR A 60 -13.72 -3.14 -2.71
CA TYR A 60 -14.30 -3.34 -4.04
C TYR A 60 -14.61 -4.82 -4.29
N ILE A 61 -15.64 -5.10 -5.11
CA ILE A 61 -16.10 -6.45 -5.50
C ILE A 61 -16.33 -6.50 -7.01
#